data_AF-A0A1G3A0H4-F1
#
_entry.id   AF-A0A1G3A0H4-F1
#
_cell.length_a   1.000
_cell.length_b   1.000
_cell.length_c   1.000
_cell.angle_alpha   90.00
_cell.angle_beta   90.00
_cell.angle_gamma   90.00
#
_symmetry.space_group_name_H-M   'P 1'
#
loop_
_entity.id
_entity.type
_entity.pdbx_description
1 polymer ?
#
loop_
_entity_poly.entity_id
_entity_poly.type
_entity_poly.pdbx_seq_one_letter_code
_entity_poly.pdbx_strand_id
1 'polypeptide(L)'
;MRKWPRYWGGVVATAGLLGLATRADGETCSLELKKVETTSSSRENYIFQATYPHSFSMPISAGIRFGQQDDLPEFVDVIKKEPDQYQAKQPVRGVIKLGSQHFGYVLDSSVKGADEEVEKKETEEADTRQEGGLLLQLGRMLFGSKKGPKDKKSFQAVPYDRLYFDRNHNGDLTDEEVVKARSTDSDSTHNYFATSFPRIDVPIEVDSTQLDYAFTLRVTAYGSGNHAYLSGSVNSATYREGEITLGDKKHRLVLLDFNSNGRFDDKPAINTSVRAPDGRLFRTYGDRLYIDPDLKNRSRNPYGPATDDDLYDVSKLIHLDGRFYELSVSPAGDKLSLEPSNTAVGYVSNPNEGFRAVVYGEQGFMKVRSDESGKFPLPIGKWKLEAYTIDRTGMLEPKKAELASERSILGVLTEVLGPTTEARAPRSTSVSANATMKYNAVEVKEGETAELPFGPPYRPAVDVQYRQGTNTVSLGLALVGVADEICSNMQIAGQRPGKPSFTITTSDGNTVAEGEFEYG
;
A
#
# COMPACT_ATOMS: atom_id res chain seq x y z
N MET A 1 49.64 25.59 65.32
CA MET A 1 48.57 26.61 65.25
C MET A 1 47.75 26.36 64.01
N ARG A 2 46.48 25.97 64.19
CA ARG A 2 45.49 25.69 63.14
C ARG A 2 45.15 26.97 62.36
N LYS A 3 45.15 26.91 61.03
CA LYS A 3 44.49 27.91 60.17
C LYS A 3 43.62 27.19 59.14
N TRP A 4 42.33 27.52 59.17
CA TRP A 4 41.26 27.29 58.19
C TRP A 4 40.47 28.62 58.16
N PRO A 5 39.58 28.89 57.20
CA PRO A 5 39.67 28.75 55.75
C PRO A 5 39.13 30.03 55.03
N ARG A 6 39.28 30.16 53.71
CA ARG A 6 38.38 30.98 52.87
C ARG A 6 38.22 30.36 51.49
N TYR A 7 37.22 29.49 51.36
CA TYR A 7 36.60 29.16 50.07
C TYR A 7 35.57 30.26 49.77
N TRP A 8 35.73 30.96 48.66
CA TRP A 8 34.68 31.78 48.06
C TRP A 8 33.93 30.91 47.07
N GLY A 9 32.68 30.57 47.42
CA GLY A 9 31.71 30.00 46.49
C GLY A 9 31.08 31.12 45.67
N GLY A 10 31.28 31.10 44.36
CA GLY A 10 30.50 31.89 43.41
C GLY A 10 29.22 31.14 43.06
N VAL A 11 28.09 31.57 43.60
CA VAL A 11 26.77 31.18 43.13
C VAL A 11 26.44 32.09 41.96
N VAL A 12 26.49 31.56 40.74
CA VAL A 12 25.92 32.23 39.55
C VAL A 12 24.42 31.95 39.58
N ALA A 13 23.62 32.96 39.94
CA ALA A 13 22.19 32.94 39.77
C ALA A 13 21.87 33.12 38.28
N THR A 14 21.63 32.02 37.57
CA THR A 14 20.99 32.04 36.25
C THR A 14 19.55 32.49 36.44
N ALA A 15 19.31 33.80 36.29
CA ALA A 15 17.97 34.33 36.15
C ALA A 15 17.36 33.78 34.86
N GLY A 16 16.49 32.78 35.00
CA GLY A 16 15.70 32.25 33.92
C GLY A 16 14.79 33.35 33.37
N LEU A 17 15.07 33.78 32.13
CA LEU A 17 14.11 34.45 31.28
C LEU A 17 12.97 33.46 31.00
N LEU A 18 11.97 33.46 31.88
CA LEU A 18 10.64 32.96 31.57
C LEU A 18 10.04 33.90 30.51
N GLY A 19 10.42 33.67 29.25
CA GLY A 19 9.69 34.22 28.13
C GLY A 19 8.25 33.77 28.27
N LEU A 20 7.33 34.72 28.40
CA LEU A 20 5.90 34.47 28.28
C LEU A 20 5.69 33.90 26.88
N ALA A 21 5.62 32.57 26.78
CA ALA A 21 5.23 31.90 25.57
C ALA A 21 3.80 32.37 25.26
N THR A 22 3.66 33.27 24.30
CA THR A 22 2.38 33.57 23.68
C THR A 22 1.78 32.23 23.29
N ARG A 23 0.62 31.88 23.86
CA ARG A 23 -0.14 30.73 23.39
C ARG A 23 -0.31 30.94 21.89
N ALA A 24 0.26 30.06 21.09
CA ALA A 24 -0.11 30.00 19.69
C ALA A 24 -1.60 29.64 19.69
N ASP A 25 -2.42 30.50 19.12
CA ASP A 25 -3.83 30.18 18.93
C ASP A 25 -3.93 29.04 17.90
N GLY A 26 -5.03 28.29 17.96
CA GLY A 26 -5.32 27.28 16.94
C GLY A 26 -5.52 27.96 15.59
N GLU A 27 -4.92 27.40 14.54
CA GLU A 27 -4.95 27.99 13.20
C GLU A 27 -5.82 27.12 12.29
N THR A 28 -6.61 27.77 11.43
CA THR A 28 -7.50 27.08 10.48
C THR A 28 -7.27 27.66 9.09
N CYS A 29 -7.19 26.79 8.09
CA CYS A 29 -7.02 27.19 6.70
C CYS A 29 -8.09 26.54 5.81
N SER A 30 -8.27 27.12 4.62
CA SER A 30 -9.08 26.52 3.56
C SER A 30 -8.16 25.81 2.56
N LEU A 31 -8.61 24.67 2.04
CA LEU A 31 -7.87 23.89 1.05
C LEU A 31 -8.67 23.81 -0.27
N GLU A 32 -8.01 24.16 -1.37
CA GLU A 32 -8.56 24.09 -2.71
C GLU A 32 -8.50 22.67 -3.26
N LEU A 33 -9.56 22.20 -3.92
CA LEU A 33 -9.54 20.92 -4.62
C LEU A 33 -8.76 21.06 -5.94
N LYS A 34 -7.80 20.17 -6.15
CA LYS A 34 -7.02 20.04 -7.37
C LYS A 34 -7.31 18.69 -8.00
N LYS A 35 -7.42 18.66 -9.33
CA LYS A 35 -7.52 17.43 -10.10
C LYS A 35 -6.15 17.05 -10.63
N VAL A 36 -5.79 15.78 -10.52
CA VAL A 36 -4.53 15.26 -11.02
C VAL A 36 -4.61 15.06 -12.54
N GLU A 37 -3.59 15.51 -13.25
CA GLU A 37 -3.44 15.22 -14.68
C GLU A 37 -2.91 13.79 -14.87
N THR A 38 -3.72 12.93 -15.48
CA THR A 38 -3.41 11.50 -15.66
C THR A 38 -2.52 11.23 -16.89
N THR A 39 -2.25 12.25 -17.71
CA THR A 39 -1.39 12.19 -18.90
C THR A 39 0.07 12.49 -18.56
N SER A 40 0.32 13.17 -17.45
CA SER A 40 1.67 13.52 -17.01
C SER A 40 2.21 12.42 -16.12
N SER A 41 3.17 11.64 -16.64
CA SER A 41 4.01 10.72 -15.86
C SER A 41 5.11 11.48 -15.09
N SER A 42 4.97 12.79 -14.92
CA SER A 42 5.96 13.56 -14.18
C SER A 42 6.06 13.02 -12.76
N ARG A 43 7.30 12.84 -12.31
CA ARG A 43 7.60 12.35 -10.97
C ARG A 43 7.05 13.26 -9.88
N GLU A 44 6.87 14.55 -10.18
CA GLU A 44 6.29 15.54 -9.28
C GLU A 44 4.81 15.22 -8.97
N ASN A 45 4.07 14.66 -9.94
CA ASN A 45 2.68 14.25 -9.74
C ASN A 45 2.53 12.88 -9.07
N TYR A 46 3.58 12.06 -9.03
CA TYR A 46 3.52 10.70 -8.49
C TYR A 46 2.97 10.66 -7.07
N ILE A 47 3.36 11.62 -6.22
CA ILE A 47 2.91 11.65 -4.82
C ILE A 47 1.42 11.99 -4.70
N PHE A 48 0.89 12.77 -5.64
CA PHE A 48 -0.53 13.14 -5.68
C PHE A 48 -1.40 12.07 -6.36
N GLN A 49 -0.77 11.16 -7.11
CA GLN A 49 -1.40 9.96 -7.69
C GLN A 49 -1.34 8.76 -6.74
N ALA A 50 -0.56 8.85 -5.67
CA ALA A 50 -0.39 7.75 -4.75
C ALA A 50 -1.65 7.59 -3.91
N THR A 51 -2.33 6.47 -4.10
CA THR A 51 -3.50 6.07 -3.33
C THR A 51 -3.37 4.61 -2.91
N TYR A 52 -4.05 4.26 -1.82
CA TYR A 52 -4.45 2.90 -1.48
C TYR A 52 -5.88 2.66 -1.98
N PRO A 53 -6.04 2.27 -3.25
CA PRO A 53 -7.32 2.35 -3.91
C PRO A 53 -8.35 1.42 -3.29
N HIS A 54 -9.62 1.82 -3.44
CA HIS A 54 -10.72 0.89 -3.27
C HIS A 54 -10.65 -0.17 -4.38
N SER A 55 -10.45 -1.42 -3.99
CA SER A 55 -10.30 -2.54 -4.93
C SER A 55 -11.47 -3.50 -4.85
N PHE A 56 -11.89 -4.02 -6.01
CA PHE A 56 -12.89 -5.07 -6.10
C PHE A 56 -12.36 -6.25 -6.91
N SER A 57 -12.93 -7.43 -6.68
CA SER A 57 -12.69 -8.63 -7.50
C SER A 57 -14.02 -9.34 -7.74
N MET A 58 -14.35 -9.56 -9.00
CA MET A 58 -15.62 -10.12 -9.43
C MET A 58 -15.39 -11.35 -10.31
N PRO A 59 -16.12 -12.45 -10.06
CA PRO A 59 -15.99 -13.65 -10.85
C PRO A 59 -16.70 -13.43 -12.20
N ILE A 60 -16.02 -13.72 -13.30
CA ILE A 60 -16.61 -13.69 -14.65
C ILE A 60 -16.79 -15.11 -15.21
N SER A 61 -16.50 -16.13 -14.42
CA SER A 61 -16.84 -17.53 -14.70
C SER A 61 -17.78 -18.08 -13.63
N ALA A 62 -18.67 -19.01 -14.00
CA ALA A 62 -19.57 -19.66 -13.05
C ALA A 62 -18.80 -20.39 -11.93
N GLY A 63 -19.20 -20.21 -10.67
CA GLY A 63 -18.80 -21.06 -9.54
C GLY A 63 -17.79 -20.47 -8.56
N ILE A 64 -17.27 -19.25 -8.78
CA ILE A 64 -16.48 -18.53 -7.79
C ILE A 64 -17.38 -17.45 -7.18
N ARG A 65 -17.41 -17.33 -5.85
CA ARG A 65 -17.94 -16.17 -5.15
C ARG A 65 -16.79 -15.55 -4.39
N PHE A 66 -16.44 -14.31 -4.72
CA PHE A 66 -15.60 -13.50 -3.83
C PHE A 66 -16.49 -12.98 -2.69
N GLY A 67 -15.90 -12.73 -1.53
CA GLY A 67 -16.61 -12.02 -0.47
C GLY A 67 -17.12 -10.70 -1.05
N GLN A 68 -18.43 -10.51 -1.04
CA GLN A 68 -19.03 -9.23 -1.40
C GLN A 68 -18.65 -8.23 -0.30
N GLN A 69 -18.48 -6.97 -0.66
CA GLN A 69 -18.24 -5.94 0.34
C GLN A 69 -19.55 -5.74 1.08
N ASP A 70 -19.63 -6.23 2.31
CA ASP A 70 -20.90 -6.42 3.05
C ASP A 70 -21.71 -5.13 3.26
N ASP A 71 -21.11 -3.96 3.01
CA ASP A 71 -21.72 -2.64 3.24
C ASP A 71 -22.24 -1.94 1.97
N LEU A 72 -22.12 -2.54 0.78
CA LEU A 72 -22.61 -1.94 -0.46
C LEU A 72 -24.01 -2.45 -0.84
N PRO A 73 -24.92 -1.56 -1.32
CA PRO A 73 -26.21 -1.99 -1.85
C PRO A 73 -26.02 -2.84 -3.11
N GLU A 74 -27.02 -3.65 -3.44
CA GLU A 74 -27.03 -4.40 -4.69
C GLU A 74 -27.12 -3.45 -5.89
N PHE A 75 -26.54 -3.84 -7.03
CA PHE A 75 -26.55 -3.02 -8.24
C PHE A 75 -27.96 -2.59 -8.66
N VAL A 76 -28.94 -3.49 -8.54
CA VAL A 76 -30.35 -3.23 -8.89
C VAL A 76 -31.05 -2.24 -7.95
N ASP A 77 -30.49 -2.01 -6.76
CA ASP A 77 -31.01 -1.02 -5.83
C ASP A 77 -30.57 0.39 -6.22
N VAL A 78 -29.42 0.51 -6.90
CA VAL A 78 -28.85 1.79 -7.37
C VAL A 78 -29.28 2.10 -8.81
N ILE A 79 -29.15 1.14 -9.73
CA ILE A 79 -29.47 1.32 -11.15
C ILE A 79 -30.87 0.80 -11.46
N LYS A 80 -31.70 1.68 -12.04
CA LYS A 80 -33.09 1.43 -12.43
C LYS A 80 -33.28 1.23 -13.92
N LYS A 81 -32.35 1.73 -14.74
CA LYS A 81 -32.43 1.62 -16.18
C LYS A 81 -31.04 1.37 -16.78
N GLU A 82 -30.97 0.37 -17.64
CA GLU A 82 -29.75 -0.06 -18.33
C GLU A 82 -29.98 0.02 -19.85
N PRO A 83 -28.91 0.13 -20.67
CA PRO A 83 -28.98 -0.12 -22.11
C PRO A 83 -29.60 -1.48 -22.43
N ASP A 84 -30.38 -1.55 -23.52
CA ASP A 84 -31.05 -2.79 -23.95
C ASP A 84 -30.07 -3.95 -24.18
N GLN A 85 -28.83 -3.63 -24.58
CA GLN A 85 -27.78 -4.61 -24.88
C GLN A 85 -26.39 -4.09 -24.51
N TYR A 86 -25.56 -5.00 -24.00
CA TYR A 86 -24.12 -4.83 -23.84
C TYR A 86 -23.39 -5.70 -24.87
N GLN A 87 -22.11 -5.41 -25.14
CA GLN A 87 -21.32 -6.15 -26.12
C GLN A 87 -20.67 -7.42 -25.54
N ALA A 88 -20.26 -7.38 -24.29
CA ALA A 88 -19.81 -8.52 -23.53
C ALA A 88 -20.98 -9.49 -23.29
N LYS A 89 -20.69 -10.79 -23.42
CA LYS A 89 -21.63 -11.85 -23.01
C LYS A 89 -21.97 -11.77 -21.52
N GLN A 90 -21.00 -11.35 -20.72
CA GLN A 90 -21.09 -11.24 -19.26
C GLN A 90 -20.51 -9.88 -18.84
N PRO A 91 -21.28 -8.79 -18.99
CA PRO A 91 -20.86 -7.49 -18.50
C PRO A 91 -20.80 -7.53 -16.97
N VAL A 92 -19.81 -6.86 -16.40
CA VAL A 92 -19.57 -6.86 -14.95
C VAL A 92 -20.25 -5.63 -14.36
N ARG A 93 -21.22 -5.86 -13.49
CA ARG A 93 -21.99 -4.82 -12.79
C ARG A 93 -21.44 -4.65 -11.38
N GLY A 94 -21.36 -3.41 -10.91
CA GLY A 94 -20.98 -3.14 -9.53
C GLY A 94 -21.45 -1.78 -9.05
N VAL A 95 -21.25 -1.56 -7.75
CA VAL A 95 -21.52 -0.29 -7.09
C VAL A 95 -20.23 0.16 -6.44
N ILE A 96 -19.93 1.45 -6.48
CA ILE A 96 -18.88 2.06 -5.66
C ILE A 96 -19.50 3.11 -4.74
N LYS A 97 -18.93 3.26 -3.55
CA LYS A 97 -19.28 4.35 -2.64
C LYS A 97 -18.29 5.48 -2.80
N LEU A 98 -18.78 6.67 -3.13
CA LEU A 98 -18.00 7.91 -3.16
C LEU A 98 -18.72 8.96 -2.32
N GLY A 99 -18.02 9.51 -1.32
CA GLY A 99 -18.61 10.37 -0.29
C GLY A 99 -19.73 9.64 0.46
N SER A 100 -20.91 10.24 0.45
CA SER A 100 -22.13 9.71 1.05
C SER A 100 -23.05 8.99 0.04
N GLN A 101 -22.62 8.83 -1.22
CA GLN A 101 -23.42 8.35 -2.34
C GLN A 101 -22.94 7.00 -2.89
N HIS A 102 -23.82 6.31 -3.61
CA HIS A 102 -23.55 5.02 -4.25
C HIS A 102 -23.74 5.15 -5.76
N PHE A 103 -22.69 4.84 -6.53
CA PHE A 103 -22.67 4.98 -7.97
C PHE A 103 -22.64 3.60 -8.62
N GLY A 104 -23.59 3.34 -9.51
CA GLY A 104 -23.60 2.10 -10.28
C GLY A 104 -22.68 2.20 -11.50
N TYR A 105 -22.05 1.07 -11.83
CA TYR A 105 -21.22 0.96 -13.03
C TYR A 105 -21.39 -0.38 -13.73
N VAL A 106 -21.14 -0.39 -15.03
CA VAL A 106 -21.06 -1.60 -15.85
C VAL A 106 -19.80 -1.57 -16.70
N LEU A 107 -18.96 -2.57 -16.52
CA LEU A 107 -17.81 -2.86 -17.38
C LEU A 107 -18.26 -3.78 -18.51
N ASP A 108 -18.00 -3.34 -19.72
CA ASP A 108 -18.35 -3.98 -20.98
C ASP A 108 -17.10 -4.16 -21.85
N SER A 109 -17.19 -4.95 -22.92
CA SER A 109 -16.07 -5.28 -23.81
C SER A 109 -16.39 -4.86 -25.24
N SER A 110 -15.45 -4.21 -25.92
CA SER A 110 -15.56 -3.90 -27.35
C SER A 110 -15.59 -5.14 -28.25
N VAL A 111 -15.07 -6.27 -27.75
CA VAL A 111 -15.08 -7.56 -28.44
C VAL A 111 -16.41 -8.26 -28.14
N LYS A 112 -17.18 -8.55 -29.21
CA LYS A 112 -18.40 -9.36 -29.13
C LYS A 112 -18.03 -10.80 -28.72
N GLY A 113 -18.81 -11.40 -27.84
CA GLY A 113 -18.60 -12.80 -27.42
C GLY A 113 -18.60 -13.76 -28.62
N ALA A 114 -17.50 -14.51 -28.81
CA ALA A 114 -17.21 -15.29 -30.02
C ALA A 114 -18.07 -16.55 -30.25
N ASP A 115 -19.04 -16.86 -29.39
CA ASP A 115 -19.74 -18.14 -29.43
C ASP A 115 -20.88 -18.22 -30.46
N GLU A 116 -21.47 -17.10 -30.89
CA GLU A 116 -22.63 -17.13 -31.80
C GLU A 116 -22.30 -17.55 -33.24
N GLU A 117 -21.06 -17.36 -33.71
CA GLU A 117 -20.67 -17.76 -35.08
C GLU A 117 -20.20 -19.22 -35.18
N VAL A 118 -19.67 -19.79 -34.09
CA VAL A 118 -19.16 -21.17 -34.10
C VAL A 118 -20.30 -22.19 -33.97
N GLU A 119 -21.34 -21.89 -33.18
CA GLU A 119 -22.51 -22.77 -33.05
C GLU A 119 -23.32 -22.83 -34.36
N LYS A 120 -23.36 -21.74 -35.15
CA LYS A 120 -23.96 -21.76 -36.48
C LYS A 120 -23.15 -22.59 -37.49
N LYS A 121 -21.81 -22.54 -37.44
CA LYS A 121 -20.96 -23.34 -38.35
C LYS A 121 -20.93 -24.83 -38.02
N GLU A 122 -20.93 -25.22 -36.74
CA GLU A 122 -20.99 -26.64 -36.37
C GLU A 122 -22.37 -27.26 -36.69
N THR A 123 -23.44 -26.47 -36.71
CA THR A 123 -24.77 -26.95 -37.09
C THR A 123 -24.92 -27.10 -38.62
N GLU A 124 -24.24 -26.28 -39.43
CA GLU A 124 -24.23 -26.41 -40.90
C GLU A 124 -23.27 -27.50 -41.43
N GLU A 125 -22.14 -27.77 -40.76
CA GLU A 125 -21.22 -28.85 -41.16
C GLU A 125 -21.61 -30.25 -40.65
N ALA A 126 -22.49 -30.34 -39.64
CA ALA A 126 -22.95 -31.64 -39.12
C ALA A 126 -23.96 -32.36 -40.03
N ASP A 127 -24.55 -31.68 -41.01
CA ASP A 127 -25.61 -32.25 -41.87
C ASP A 127 -25.11 -32.81 -43.22
N THR A 128 -23.79 -32.87 -43.45
CA THR A 128 -23.23 -33.37 -44.74
C THR A 128 -22.26 -34.55 -44.64
N ARG A 129 -22.19 -35.26 -43.51
CA ARG A 129 -21.39 -36.50 -43.41
C ARG A 129 -22.14 -37.67 -42.78
N GLN A 130 -23.13 -38.18 -43.50
CA GLN A 130 -23.55 -39.59 -43.36
C GLN A 130 -23.01 -40.39 -44.54
N GLU A 131 -21.86 -41.04 -44.34
CA GLU A 131 -21.51 -42.33 -44.96
C GLU A 131 -20.20 -42.84 -44.31
N GLY A 132 -20.33 -43.48 -43.15
CA GLY A 132 -19.22 -44.11 -42.43
C GLY A 132 -19.61 -45.54 -42.08
N GLY A 133 -19.02 -46.51 -42.78
CA GLY A 133 -19.41 -47.91 -42.78
C GLY A 133 -19.30 -48.66 -41.44
N LEU A 134 -19.97 -49.83 -41.42
CA LEU A 134 -20.19 -50.76 -40.30
C LEU A 134 -18.94 -51.06 -39.43
N LEU A 135 -17.74 -51.01 -40.01
CA LEU A 135 -16.47 -51.25 -39.31
C LEU A 135 -16.13 -50.16 -38.29
N LEU A 136 -16.55 -48.91 -38.51
CA LEU A 136 -16.33 -47.82 -37.57
C LEU A 136 -17.25 -47.92 -36.34
N GLN A 137 -18.44 -48.50 -36.51
CA GLN A 137 -19.37 -48.78 -35.40
C GLN A 137 -18.91 -49.96 -34.55
N LEU A 138 -18.34 -51.00 -35.16
CA LEU A 138 -17.77 -52.15 -34.44
C LEU A 138 -16.51 -51.78 -33.63
N GLY A 139 -15.68 -50.86 -34.12
CA GLY A 139 -14.52 -50.35 -33.37
C GLY A 139 -14.89 -49.62 -32.06
N ARG A 140 -16.03 -48.91 -32.04
CA ARG A 140 -16.54 -48.23 -30.82
C ARG A 140 -17.17 -49.17 -29.80
N MET A 141 -17.67 -50.33 -30.23
CA MET A 141 -18.24 -51.34 -29.32
C MET A 141 -17.17 -52.20 -28.63
N LEU A 142 -16.05 -52.49 -29.31
CA LEU A 142 -15.04 -53.42 -28.80
C LEU A 142 -13.94 -52.75 -27.97
N PHE A 143 -13.61 -51.50 -28.27
CA PHE A 143 -12.68 -50.70 -27.47
C PHE A 143 -13.48 -49.57 -26.87
N GLY A 144 -14.00 -49.78 -25.65
CA GLY A 144 -14.74 -48.76 -24.92
C GLY A 144 -13.96 -47.46 -24.90
N SER A 145 -14.30 -46.55 -25.83
CA SER A 145 -13.78 -45.20 -25.81
C SER A 145 -14.46 -44.55 -24.61
N LYS A 146 -13.83 -44.66 -23.44
CA LYS A 146 -13.99 -43.65 -22.40
C LYS A 146 -13.64 -42.36 -23.13
N LYS A 147 -14.66 -41.63 -23.59
CA LYS A 147 -14.52 -40.21 -23.90
C LYS A 147 -13.88 -39.66 -22.63
N GLY A 148 -12.60 -39.30 -22.72
CA GLY A 148 -12.01 -38.45 -21.69
C GLY A 148 -12.99 -37.32 -21.44
N PRO A 149 -13.15 -36.86 -20.19
CA PRO A 149 -14.05 -35.75 -19.90
C PRO A 149 -13.75 -34.68 -20.96
N LYS A 150 -14.76 -34.33 -21.77
CA LYS A 150 -14.62 -33.33 -22.84
C LYS A 150 -13.85 -32.17 -22.21
N ASP A 151 -12.67 -31.85 -22.75
CA ASP A 151 -11.88 -30.72 -22.26
C ASP A 151 -12.83 -29.53 -22.22
N LYS A 152 -13.20 -29.12 -21.00
CA LYS A 152 -14.05 -27.94 -20.84
C LYS A 152 -13.28 -26.81 -21.49
N LYS A 153 -13.85 -26.19 -22.52
CA LYS A 153 -13.24 -25.03 -23.18
C LYS A 153 -12.80 -24.07 -22.08
N SER A 154 -11.50 -23.78 -22.05
CA SER A 154 -10.95 -22.81 -21.11
C SER A 154 -11.62 -21.47 -21.34
N PHE A 155 -11.95 -20.78 -20.25
CA PHE A 155 -12.48 -19.43 -20.34
C PHE A 155 -11.40 -18.52 -20.95
N GLN A 156 -11.75 -17.84 -22.05
CA GLN A 156 -10.91 -16.82 -22.66
C GLN A 156 -11.30 -15.45 -22.10
N ALA A 157 -10.32 -14.74 -21.52
CA ALA A 157 -10.56 -13.39 -21.05
C ALA A 157 -10.90 -12.45 -22.22
N VAL A 158 -11.66 -11.39 -21.93
CA VAL A 158 -11.95 -10.32 -22.89
C VAL A 158 -11.47 -8.99 -22.32
N PRO A 159 -11.11 -8.01 -23.17
CA PRO A 159 -10.76 -6.68 -22.72
C PRO A 159 -12.03 -5.94 -22.28
N TYR A 160 -12.20 -5.71 -20.98
CA TYR A 160 -13.27 -4.87 -20.45
C TYR A 160 -12.90 -3.38 -20.62
N ASP A 161 -12.98 -2.89 -21.85
CA ASP A 161 -12.52 -1.58 -22.32
C ASP A 161 -13.61 -0.53 -22.51
N ARG A 162 -14.83 -0.83 -22.05
CA ARG A 162 -15.98 0.08 -22.06
C ARG A 162 -16.55 0.18 -20.65
N LEU A 163 -16.83 1.39 -20.22
CA LEU A 163 -17.41 1.66 -18.90
C LEU A 163 -18.67 2.52 -19.06
N TYR A 164 -19.78 2.01 -18.53
CA TYR A 164 -20.98 2.77 -18.25
C TYR A 164 -20.94 3.14 -16.77
N PHE A 165 -21.10 4.41 -16.44
CA PHE A 165 -21.00 4.90 -15.07
C PHE A 165 -22.06 5.97 -14.86
N ASP A 166 -22.85 5.83 -13.80
CA ASP A 166 -23.94 6.75 -13.41
C ASP A 166 -23.37 8.08 -12.88
N ARG A 167 -22.77 8.90 -13.75
CA ARG A 167 -22.04 10.12 -13.36
C ARG A 167 -22.95 11.17 -12.75
N ASN A 168 -24.22 11.20 -13.14
CA ASN A 168 -25.20 12.15 -12.63
C ASN A 168 -26.00 11.61 -11.42
N HIS A 169 -25.72 10.38 -10.97
CA HIS A 169 -26.36 9.72 -9.83
C HIS A 169 -27.90 9.67 -9.94
N ASN A 170 -28.42 9.42 -11.14
CA ASN A 170 -29.86 9.32 -11.41
C ASN A 170 -30.35 7.87 -11.56
N GLY A 171 -29.45 6.88 -11.55
CA GLY A 171 -29.76 5.46 -11.70
C GLY A 171 -30.15 5.02 -13.12
N ASP A 172 -29.92 5.85 -14.14
CA ASP A 172 -30.12 5.56 -15.56
C ASP A 172 -28.74 5.49 -16.24
N LEU A 173 -28.42 4.35 -16.86
CA LEU A 173 -27.19 4.18 -17.63
C LEU A 173 -27.41 4.39 -19.14
N THR A 174 -28.63 4.73 -19.57
CA THR A 174 -28.96 4.91 -21.00
C THR A 174 -28.73 6.33 -21.49
N ASP A 175 -28.68 7.31 -20.60
CA ASP A 175 -28.31 8.70 -20.87
C ASP A 175 -26.80 8.96 -20.67
N GLU A 176 -26.07 7.96 -20.17
CA GLU A 176 -24.63 8.04 -19.96
C GLU A 176 -23.83 7.71 -21.24
N GLU A 177 -22.92 8.60 -21.60
CA GLU A 177 -21.93 8.32 -22.64
C GLU A 177 -20.95 7.23 -22.16
N VAL A 178 -20.74 6.20 -23.00
CA VAL A 178 -19.78 5.13 -22.74
C VAL A 178 -18.36 5.68 -22.67
N VAL A 179 -17.71 5.51 -21.52
CA VAL A 179 -16.30 5.85 -21.33
C VAL A 179 -15.45 4.72 -21.92
N LYS A 180 -14.64 5.04 -22.93
CA LYS A 180 -13.70 4.08 -23.53
C LYS A 180 -12.37 4.09 -22.78
N ALA A 181 -11.75 2.93 -22.67
CA ALA A 181 -10.42 2.82 -22.10
C ALA A 181 -9.40 3.64 -22.90
N ARG A 182 -8.43 4.22 -22.18
CA ARG A 182 -7.28 4.90 -22.78
C ARG A 182 -6.23 3.91 -23.26
N SER A 183 -6.07 2.81 -22.53
CA SER A 183 -5.11 1.75 -22.88
C SER A 183 -5.62 0.39 -22.44
N THR A 184 -5.28 -0.62 -23.23
CA THR A 184 -5.53 -2.04 -22.94
C THR A 184 -4.27 -2.81 -23.33
N ASP A 185 -3.61 -3.37 -22.34
CA ASP A 185 -2.46 -4.25 -22.52
C ASP A 185 -2.90 -5.70 -22.37
N SER A 186 -2.33 -6.60 -23.17
CA SER A 186 -2.58 -8.03 -23.05
C SER A 186 -1.27 -8.82 -22.98
N ASP A 187 -1.32 -10.00 -22.37
CA ASP A 187 -0.22 -10.94 -22.50
C ASP A 187 -0.28 -11.67 -23.85
N SER A 188 0.78 -12.43 -24.17
CA SER A 188 0.84 -13.19 -25.42
C SER A 188 -0.23 -14.28 -25.50
N THR A 189 -0.73 -14.76 -24.36
CA THR A 189 -1.73 -15.85 -24.30
C THR A 189 -3.18 -15.34 -24.34
N HIS A 190 -3.39 -14.02 -24.30
CA HIS A 190 -4.71 -13.37 -24.24
C HIS A 190 -5.58 -13.88 -23.08
N ASN A 191 -4.95 -14.37 -22.02
CA ASN A 191 -5.59 -14.76 -20.79
C ASN A 191 -5.51 -13.66 -19.74
N TYR A 192 -4.86 -12.55 -20.08
CA TYR A 192 -4.68 -11.39 -19.24
C TYR A 192 -4.96 -10.13 -20.04
N PHE A 193 -5.81 -9.25 -19.53
CA PHE A 193 -6.01 -7.90 -20.06
C PHE A 193 -5.94 -6.89 -18.93
N ALA A 194 -5.03 -5.92 -19.01
CA ALA A 194 -4.97 -4.77 -18.12
C ALA A 194 -5.47 -3.52 -18.85
N THR A 195 -6.57 -2.96 -18.36
CA THR A 195 -7.26 -1.84 -18.99
C THR A 195 -7.30 -0.64 -18.06
N SER A 196 -6.99 0.55 -18.58
CA SER A 196 -7.03 1.80 -17.83
C SER A 196 -7.96 2.81 -18.49
N PHE A 197 -8.89 3.36 -17.71
CA PHE A 197 -9.83 4.37 -18.16
C PHE A 197 -9.24 5.79 -18.00
N PRO A 198 -9.72 6.78 -18.78
CA PRO A 198 -9.41 8.18 -18.53
C PRO A 198 -9.92 8.62 -17.14
N ARG A 199 -9.52 9.82 -16.72
CA ARG A 199 -10.08 10.46 -15.51
C ARG A 199 -11.59 10.63 -15.68
N ILE A 200 -12.35 10.30 -14.65
CA ILE A 200 -13.80 10.48 -14.60
C ILE A 200 -14.06 11.55 -13.55
N ASP A 201 -14.70 12.63 -13.97
CA ASP A 201 -15.14 13.71 -13.10
C ASP A 201 -16.60 13.44 -12.71
N VAL A 202 -16.90 13.53 -11.41
CA VAL A 202 -18.20 13.18 -10.85
C VAL A 202 -18.53 14.13 -9.68
N PRO A 203 -19.68 14.82 -9.70
CA PRO A 203 -20.16 15.53 -8.54
C PRO A 203 -20.55 14.51 -7.45
N ILE A 204 -20.00 14.67 -6.26
CA ILE A 204 -20.37 13.85 -5.10
C ILE A 204 -20.84 14.72 -3.95
N GLU A 205 -21.65 14.13 -3.07
CA GLU A 205 -22.03 14.73 -1.80
C GLU A 205 -21.24 14.09 -0.65
N VAL A 206 -20.64 14.92 0.20
CA VAL A 206 -19.98 14.51 1.44
C VAL A 206 -20.58 15.31 2.59
N ASP A 207 -21.37 14.66 3.44
CA ASP A 207 -22.06 15.28 4.59
C ASP A 207 -22.74 16.61 4.22
N SER A 208 -23.57 16.59 3.17
CA SER A 208 -24.29 17.75 2.60
C SER A 208 -23.42 18.82 1.93
N THR A 209 -22.13 18.56 1.74
CA THR A 209 -21.22 19.41 0.95
C THR A 209 -21.02 18.81 -0.44
N GLN A 210 -21.26 19.59 -1.48
CA GLN A 210 -21.03 19.18 -2.86
C GLN A 210 -19.55 19.32 -3.24
N LEU A 211 -19.03 18.32 -3.95
CA LEU A 211 -17.63 18.24 -4.37
C LEU A 211 -17.52 17.82 -5.84
N ASP A 212 -16.77 18.56 -6.65
CA ASP A 212 -16.42 18.15 -8.03
C ASP A 212 -15.24 17.17 -8.02
N TYR A 213 -15.52 15.95 -7.56
CA TYR A 213 -14.54 14.90 -7.36
C TYR A 213 -14.09 14.29 -8.69
N ALA A 214 -12.94 13.61 -8.68
CA ALA A 214 -12.45 12.88 -9.84
C ALA A 214 -11.67 11.64 -9.42
N PHE A 215 -11.78 10.59 -10.22
CA PHE A 215 -11.04 9.34 -10.02
C PHE A 215 -10.57 8.74 -11.34
N THR A 216 -9.72 7.71 -11.23
CA THR A 216 -9.37 6.82 -12.33
C THR A 216 -9.75 5.39 -11.98
N LEU A 217 -10.14 4.63 -13.00
CA LEU A 217 -10.44 3.21 -12.87
C LEU A 217 -9.42 2.41 -13.67
N ARG A 218 -8.81 1.42 -13.03
CA ARG A 218 -8.02 0.38 -13.68
C ARG A 218 -8.66 -0.96 -13.44
N VAL A 219 -8.77 -1.78 -14.47
CA VAL A 219 -9.32 -3.13 -14.37
C VAL A 219 -8.38 -4.13 -14.99
N THR A 220 -8.33 -5.33 -14.43
CA THR A 220 -7.55 -6.44 -14.94
C THR A 220 -8.43 -7.67 -15.04
N ALA A 221 -8.58 -8.21 -16.25
CA ALA A 221 -9.29 -9.45 -16.48
C ALA A 221 -8.28 -10.61 -16.59
N TYR A 222 -8.55 -11.68 -15.86
CA TYR A 222 -7.74 -12.90 -15.83
C TYR A 222 -8.58 -14.10 -16.21
N GLY A 223 -8.07 -14.95 -17.09
CA GLY A 223 -8.59 -16.27 -17.41
C GLY A 223 -7.53 -17.35 -17.16
N SER A 224 -7.90 -18.45 -16.53
CA SER A 224 -7.03 -19.62 -16.35
C SER A 224 -7.85 -20.90 -16.21
N GLY A 225 -7.82 -21.73 -17.25
CA GLY A 225 -8.62 -22.95 -17.31
C GLY A 225 -10.12 -22.63 -17.21
N ASN A 226 -10.79 -23.15 -16.19
CA ASN A 226 -12.22 -22.91 -15.96
C ASN A 226 -12.52 -21.71 -15.05
N HIS A 227 -11.49 -20.97 -14.65
CA HIS A 227 -11.62 -19.85 -13.71
C HIS A 227 -11.31 -18.55 -14.43
N ALA A 228 -12.16 -17.57 -14.23
CA ALA A 228 -11.89 -16.22 -14.67
C ALA A 228 -12.49 -15.21 -13.71
N TYR A 229 -11.75 -14.13 -13.51
CA TYR A 229 -12.16 -13.02 -12.66
C TYR A 229 -11.69 -11.70 -13.24
N LEU A 230 -12.36 -10.65 -12.86
CA LEU A 230 -11.97 -9.28 -13.09
C LEU A 230 -11.64 -8.66 -11.75
N SER A 231 -10.47 -8.03 -11.62
CA SER A 231 -10.15 -7.15 -10.50
C SER A 231 -10.15 -5.71 -10.98
N GLY A 232 -10.52 -4.78 -10.11
CA GLY A 232 -10.47 -3.35 -10.41
C GLY A 232 -9.98 -2.53 -9.23
N SER A 233 -9.44 -1.36 -9.52
CA SER A 233 -9.04 -0.36 -8.53
C SER A 233 -9.53 1.02 -8.92
N VAL A 234 -10.23 1.66 -7.97
CA VAL A 234 -10.66 3.06 -8.05
C VAL A 234 -9.63 3.89 -7.30
N ASN A 235 -8.97 4.81 -8.00
CA ASN A 235 -7.90 5.62 -7.46
C ASN A 235 -8.35 7.09 -7.54
N SER A 236 -8.33 7.80 -6.42
CA SER A 236 -8.56 9.24 -6.40
C SER A 236 -7.66 9.92 -7.43
N ALA A 237 -8.26 10.81 -8.20
CA ALA A 237 -7.58 11.72 -9.10
C ALA A 237 -7.76 13.16 -8.62
N THR A 238 -7.93 13.35 -7.31
CA THR A 238 -8.01 14.65 -6.65
C THR A 238 -7.18 14.71 -5.38
N TYR A 239 -6.76 15.92 -5.04
CA TYR A 239 -6.16 16.23 -3.75
C TYR A 239 -6.58 17.64 -3.32
N ARG A 240 -6.37 17.95 -2.05
CA ARG A 240 -6.61 19.26 -1.45
C ARG A 240 -5.27 19.95 -1.22
N GLU A 241 -5.19 21.23 -1.51
CA GLU A 241 -3.97 22.02 -1.32
C GLU A 241 -4.27 23.37 -0.70
N GLY A 242 -3.42 23.81 0.22
CA GLY A 242 -3.52 25.12 0.81
C GLY A 242 -2.29 25.44 1.65
N GLU A 243 -2.41 26.48 2.46
CA GLU A 243 -1.31 26.94 3.31
C GLU A 243 -1.85 27.27 4.70
N ILE A 244 -1.06 26.96 5.72
CA ILE A 244 -1.34 27.32 7.11
C ILE A 244 -0.12 28.05 7.67
N THR A 245 -0.36 29.02 8.56
CA THR A 245 0.71 29.69 9.30
C THR A 245 0.68 29.21 10.73
N LEU A 246 1.81 28.70 11.24
CA LEU A 246 1.97 28.27 12.63
C LEU A 246 3.10 29.07 13.26
N GLY A 247 2.75 29.97 14.18
CA GLY A 247 3.72 30.93 14.70
C GLY A 247 4.23 31.86 13.59
N ASP A 248 5.54 31.86 13.33
CA ASP A 248 6.19 32.66 12.29
C ASP A 248 6.46 31.88 10.98
N LYS A 249 6.06 30.61 10.92
CA LYS A 249 6.32 29.74 9.77
C LYS A 249 5.05 29.51 8.96
N LYS A 250 5.21 29.55 7.65
CA LYS A 250 4.16 29.22 6.68
C LYS A 250 4.45 27.83 6.11
N HIS A 251 3.47 26.95 6.18
CA HIS A 251 3.55 25.58 5.68
C HIS A 251 2.62 25.39 4.49
N ARG A 252 3.11 24.71 3.46
CA ARG A 252 2.29 24.19 2.37
C ARG A 252 1.69 22.86 2.77
N LEU A 253 0.38 22.71 2.59
CA LEU A 253 -0.35 21.50 2.93
C LEU A 253 -0.85 20.82 1.65
N VAL A 254 -0.70 19.50 1.57
CA VAL A 254 -1.34 18.68 0.56
C VAL A 254 -2.04 17.50 1.21
N LEU A 255 -3.36 17.48 1.15
CA LEU A 255 -4.22 16.46 1.74
C LEU A 255 -4.76 15.54 0.65
N LEU A 256 -4.50 14.24 0.80
CA LEU A 256 -4.89 13.20 -0.15
C LEU A 256 -6.06 12.42 0.40
N ASP A 257 -7.08 12.22 -0.44
CA ASP A 257 -8.01 11.11 -0.31
C ASP A 257 -7.26 9.84 -0.71
N PHE A 258 -6.55 9.30 0.28
CA PHE A 258 -5.59 8.24 0.03
C PHE A 258 -6.29 6.90 -0.12
N ASN A 259 -7.45 6.70 0.53
CA ASN A 259 -8.23 5.47 0.39
C ASN A 259 -9.21 5.49 -0.82
N SER A 260 -9.30 6.62 -1.52
CA SER A 260 -10.07 6.83 -2.74
C SER A 260 -11.57 6.66 -2.57
N ASN A 261 -12.13 7.14 -1.47
CA ASN A 261 -13.56 7.02 -1.17
C ASN A 261 -14.34 8.34 -1.27
N GLY A 262 -13.72 9.44 -1.69
CA GLY A 262 -14.35 10.75 -1.84
C GLY A 262 -14.41 11.58 -0.57
N ARG A 263 -13.95 11.07 0.57
CA ARG A 263 -13.76 11.81 1.83
C ARG A 263 -12.28 12.13 2.04
N PHE A 264 -11.99 13.05 2.96
CA PHE A 264 -10.63 13.47 3.29
C PHE A 264 -10.36 13.49 4.81
N ASP A 265 -11.27 12.92 5.61
CA ASP A 265 -11.21 12.87 7.07
C ASP A 265 -11.00 11.46 7.64
N ASP A 266 -10.72 10.47 6.79
CA ASP A 266 -10.60 9.09 7.23
C ASP A 266 -9.31 8.84 7.99
N LYS A 267 -9.47 8.18 9.15
CA LYS A 267 -8.34 7.81 10.00
C LYS A 267 -7.86 6.41 9.65
N PRO A 268 -6.55 6.14 9.65
CA PRO A 268 -6.08 4.77 9.55
C PRO A 268 -6.51 3.95 10.77
N ALA A 269 -6.62 2.64 10.57
CA ALA A 269 -6.97 1.68 11.61
C ALA A 269 -6.20 0.38 11.44
N ILE A 270 -6.10 -0.41 12.50
CA ILE A 270 -5.66 -1.81 12.41
C ILE A 270 -6.87 -2.69 12.18
N ASN A 271 -6.88 -3.39 11.04
CA ASN A 271 -7.88 -4.39 10.73
C ASN A 271 -7.57 -5.69 11.49
N THR A 272 -8.25 -5.87 12.62
CA THR A 272 -8.09 -7.05 13.49
C THR A 272 -8.90 -8.27 13.02
N SER A 273 -9.77 -8.10 12.01
CA SER A 273 -10.52 -9.21 11.42
C SER A 273 -9.65 -10.06 10.50
N VAL A 274 -8.63 -9.47 9.88
CA VAL A 274 -7.66 -10.18 9.04
C VAL A 274 -6.57 -10.77 9.93
N ARG A 275 -6.45 -12.10 9.89
CA ARG A 275 -5.38 -12.84 10.58
C ARG A 275 -4.47 -13.46 9.54
N ALA A 276 -3.31 -12.85 9.29
CA ALA A 276 -2.29 -13.54 8.51
C ALA A 276 -1.75 -14.75 9.31
N PRO A 277 -1.35 -15.83 8.61
CA PRO A 277 -0.69 -16.96 9.25
C PRO A 277 0.56 -16.55 10.07
N ASP A 278 1.29 -15.54 9.59
CA ASP A 278 2.49 -15.01 10.25
C ASP A 278 2.17 -13.96 11.34
N GLY A 279 0.89 -13.63 11.54
CA GLY A 279 0.43 -12.69 12.55
C GLY A 279 0.70 -11.22 12.24
N ARG A 280 1.12 -10.86 11.02
CA ARG A 280 1.30 -9.45 10.61
C ARG A 280 0.05 -8.62 10.85
N LEU A 281 0.28 -7.38 11.24
CA LEU A 281 -0.77 -6.38 11.29
C LEU A 281 -1.25 -6.04 9.88
N PHE A 282 -2.56 -5.93 9.71
CA PHE A 282 -3.16 -5.35 8.51
C PHE A 282 -3.66 -3.97 8.84
N ARG A 283 -3.06 -2.97 8.20
CA ARG A 283 -3.51 -1.61 8.31
C ARG A 283 -4.61 -1.36 7.27
N THR A 284 -5.72 -0.79 7.71
CA THR A 284 -6.64 -0.05 6.85
C THR A 284 -6.10 1.36 6.72
N TYR A 285 -5.82 1.79 5.50
CA TYR A 285 -5.38 3.15 5.24
C TYR A 285 -6.58 4.10 5.30
N GLY A 286 -6.40 5.22 5.98
CA GLY A 286 -7.22 6.41 5.83
C GLY A 286 -6.50 7.42 4.94
N ASP A 287 -6.75 8.70 5.18
CA ASP A 287 -6.21 9.81 4.41
C ASP A 287 -4.83 10.24 4.87
N ARG A 288 -4.14 10.98 4.00
CA ARG A 288 -2.76 11.41 4.22
C ARG A 288 -2.58 12.89 4.03
N LEU A 289 -1.76 13.49 4.87
CA LEU A 289 -1.42 14.91 4.85
C LEU A 289 0.08 15.07 4.64
N TYR A 290 0.48 15.71 3.55
CA TYR A 290 1.83 16.22 3.38
C TYR A 290 1.96 17.64 3.94
N ILE A 291 3.05 17.91 4.64
CA ILE A 291 3.41 19.24 5.15
C ILE A 291 4.79 19.59 4.61
N ASP A 292 4.86 20.64 3.79
CA ASP A 292 6.05 21.06 3.05
C ASP A 292 6.70 19.95 2.20
N PRO A 293 5.94 19.29 1.31
CA PRO A 293 6.47 18.18 0.54
C PRO A 293 7.64 18.59 -0.35
N ASP A 294 8.81 17.97 -0.17
CA ASP A 294 9.92 18.07 -1.12
C ASP A 294 9.64 17.24 -2.38
N LEU A 295 9.13 17.91 -3.42
CA LEU A 295 8.82 17.31 -4.72
C LEU A 295 10.07 16.86 -5.49
N LYS A 296 11.27 17.29 -5.10
CA LYS A 296 12.53 16.89 -5.73
C LYS A 296 13.09 15.61 -5.14
N ASN A 297 12.63 15.19 -3.96
CA ASN A 297 13.09 13.96 -3.32
C ASN A 297 12.69 12.73 -4.15
N ARG A 298 13.68 12.16 -4.83
CA ARG A 298 13.51 11.00 -5.70
C ARG A 298 13.28 9.70 -4.91
N SER A 299 13.71 9.60 -3.67
CA SER A 299 13.67 8.36 -2.89
C SER A 299 12.38 8.22 -2.07
N ARG A 300 11.41 9.11 -2.26
CA ARG A 300 10.14 9.13 -1.53
C ARG A 300 9.33 7.87 -1.79
N ASN A 301 8.73 7.33 -0.74
CA ASN A 301 7.81 6.21 -0.82
C ASN A 301 6.46 6.62 -0.21
N PRO A 302 5.46 7.03 -1.03
CA PRO A 302 4.17 7.47 -0.52
C PRO A 302 3.39 6.35 0.17
N TYR A 303 3.84 5.10 0.09
CA TYR A 303 3.26 3.95 0.76
C TYR A 303 3.97 3.60 2.07
N GLY A 304 5.18 4.10 2.28
CA GLY A 304 5.98 3.84 3.48
C GLY A 304 5.48 4.68 4.65
N PRO A 305 4.91 4.09 5.71
CA PRO A 305 4.39 4.87 6.83
C PRO A 305 5.53 5.52 7.66
N ALA A 306 6.73 4.93 7.63
CA ALA A 306 7.88 5.37 8.42
C ALA A 306 8.98 6.11 7.61
N THR A 307 8.83 6.28 6.30
CA THR A 307 9.96 6.67 5.42
C THR A 307 10.15 8.17 5.30
N ASP A 308 9.09 8.93 5.10
CA ASP A 308 9.16 10.34 4.70
C ASP A 308 8.70 11.26 5.83
N ASP A 309 9.51 12.24 6.23
CA ASP A 309 9.24 13.08 7.42
C ASP A 309 8.04 14.02 7.25
N ASP A 310 7.75 14.41 6.02
CA ASP A 310 6.67 15.34 5.66
C ASP A 310 5.31 14.66 5.45
N LEU A 311 5.24 13.32 5.53
CA LEU A 311 4.00 12.56 5.28
C LEU A 311 3.34 12.13 6.58
N TYR A 312 2.17 12.67 6.86
CA TYR A 312 1.40 12.37 8.06
C TYR A 312 0.15 11.57 7.69
N ASP A 313 -0.27 10.71 8.61
CA ASP A 313 -1.61 10.15 8.56
C ASP A 313 -2.61 11.18 9.07
N VAL A 314 -3.80 11.24 8.49
CA VAL A 314 -4.92 11.97 9.08
C VAL A 314 -5.30 11.25 10.38
N SER A 315 -4.78 11.78 11.48
CA SER A 315 -4.84 11.20 12.83
C SER A 315 -5.25 12.30 13.81
N LYS A 316 -5.61 11.95 15.04
CA LYS A 316 -6.05 12.94 16.04
C LYS A 316 -4.93 13.92 16.41
N LEU A 317 -3.70 13.43 16.49
CA LEU A 317 -2.52 14.22 16.83
C LEU A 317 -1.45 14.09 15.76
N ILE A 318 -0.78 15.20 15.45
CA ILE A 318 0.45 15.23 14.66
C ILE A 318 1.57 15.93 15.44
N HIS A 319 2.82 15.56 15.16
CA HIS A 319 4.00 16.23 15.70
C HIS A 319 4.68 17.05 14.61
N LEU A 320 4.63 18.37 14.74
CA LEU A 320 5.15 19.32 13.77
C LEU A 320 5.94 20.40 14.51
N ASP A 321 7.12 20.75 14.00
CA ASP A 321 7.97 21.80 14.57
C ASP A 321 8.22 21.67 16.09
N GLY A 322 8.39 20.43 16.56
CA GLY A 322 8.69 20.13 17.97
C GLY A 322 7.49 20.25 18.91
N ARG A 323 6.27 20.33 18.38
CA ARG A 323 5.03 20.44 19.17
C ARG A 323 3.96 19.49 18.66
N PHE A 324 3.04 19.13 19.56
CA PHE A 324 1.85 18.37 19.21
C PHE A 324 0.71 19.30 18.83
N TYR A 325 0.01 18.95 17.76
CA TYR A 325 -1.20 19.62 17.30
C TYR A 325 -2.34 18.62 17.19
N GLU A 326 -3.51 19.01 17.66
CA GLU A 326 -4.78 18.35 17.35
C GLU A 326 -5.17 18.72 15.93
N LEU A 327 -5.25 17.69 15.07
CA LEU A 327 -5.61 17.83 13.67
C LEU A 327 -7.11 17.58 13.53
N SER A 328 -7.80 18.53 12.89
CA SER A 328 -9.18 18.37 12.44
C SER A 328 -9.27 18.67 10.96
N VAL A 329 -9.99 17.84 10.23
CA VAL A 329 -10.22 17.96 8.80
C VAL A 329 -11.71 17.82 8.56
N SER A 330 -12.30 18.74 7.79
CA SER A 330 -13.69 18.61 7.36
C SER A 330 -13.85 17.37 6.46
N PRO A 331 -15.00 16.69 6.46
CA PRO A 331 -15.29 15.56 5.57
C PRO A 331 -14.92 15.76 4.09
N ALA A 332 -15.26 16.93 3.52
CA ALA A 332 -14.95 17.28 2.13
C ALA A 332 -13.49 17.73 1.91
N GLY A 333 -12.70 17.83 2.97
CA GLY A 333 -11.31 18.28 2.98
C GLY A 333 -11.09 19.75 2.65
N ASP A 334 -12.13 20.59 2.61
CA ASP A 334 -12.02 22.02 2.28
C ASP A 334 -11.55 22.88 3.46
N LYS A 335 -11.58 22.35 4.69
CA LYS A 335 -11.06 23.00 5.90
C LYS A 335 -10.15 22.07 6.68
N LEU A 336 -9.06 22.62 7.19
CA LEU A 336 -8.12 21.95 8.08
C LEU A 336 -7.73 22.89 9.21
N SER A 337 -7.76 22.39 10.45
CA SER A 337 -7.29 23.10 11.64
C SER A 337 -6.19 22.33 12.37
N LEU A 338 -5.26 23.10 12.94
CA LEU A 338 -4.19 22.61 13.81
C LEU A 338 -4.23 23.41 15.11
N GLU A 339 -4.65 22.77 16.20
CA GLU A 339 -4.72 23.38 17.53
C GLU A 339 -3.58 22.85 18.41
N PRO A 340 -2.75 23.70 19.05
CA PRO A 340 -1.72 23.20 19.95
C PRO A 340 -2.29 22.31 21.05
N SER A 341 -1.79 21.08 21.15
CA SER A 341 -2.24 20.13 22.17
C SER A 341 -1.50 20.36 23.48
N ASN A 342 -2.25 20.37 24.58
CA ASN A 342 -1.69 20.36 25.95
C ASN A 342 -1.55 18.93 26.51
N THR A 343 -1.58 17.91 25.66
CA THR A 343 -1.44 16.52 26.10
C THR A 343 -0.10 16.32 26.80
N ALA A 344 -0.13 15.72 28.00
CA ALA A 344 1.08 15.37 28.72
C ALA A 344 1.94 14.41 27.88
N VAL A 345 3.26 14.59 27.93
CA VAL A 345 4.22 13.84 27.12
C VAL A 345 5.20 13.09 28.01
N GLY A 346 5.51 11.87 27.60
CA GLY A 346 6.76 11.20 27.97
C GLY A 346 7.71 11.22 26.78
N TYR A 347 8.68 10.31 26.83
CA TYR A 347 9.63 10.09 25.76
C TYR A 347 9.68 8.62 25.39
N VAL A 348 10.02 8.34 24.15
CA VAL A 348 10.39 7.00 23.68
C VAL A 348 11.81 6.97 23.16
N SER A 349 12.47 5.85 23.34
CA SER A 349 13.77 5.55 22.74
C SER A 349 13.76 4.14 22.15
N ASN A 350 14.73 3.83 21.31
CA ASN A 350 15.00 2.47 20.85
C ASN A 350 16.51 2.20 21.01
N PRO A 351 16.92 0.98 21.38
CA PRO A 351 18.35 0.64 21.52
C PRO A 351 19.14 0.75 20.20
N ASN A 352 18.46 0.85 19.06
CA ASN A 352 19.06 0.97 17.74
C ASN A 352 18.97 2.42 17.24
N GLU A 353 20.13 3.02 16.99
CA GLU A 353 20.24 4.35 16.40
C GLU A 353 19.67 4.41 14.98
N GLY A 354 19.20 5.58 14.56
CA GLY A 354 18.70 5.82 13.20
C GLY A 354 17.31 5.21 12.94
N PHE A 355 16.56 4.89 14.00
CA PHE A 355 15.21 4.37 13.85
C PHE A 355 14.20 5.44 13.44
N ARG A 356 13.25 5.04 12.61
CA ARG A 356 12.00 5.72 12.31
C ARG A 356 10.90 4.68 12.43
N ALA A 357 9.88 4.95 13.21
CA ALA A 357 8.79 4.01 13.42
C ALA A 357 7.44 4.71 13.31
N VAL A 358 6.41 3.93 13.03
CA VAL A 358 5.03 4.33 13.26
C VAL A 358 4.49 3.49 14.40
N VAL A 359 3.93 4.18 15.38
CA VAL A 359 3.25 3.60 16.53
C VAL A 359 1.77 3.98 16.50
N TYR A 360 0.94 3.15 17.10
CA TYR A 360 -0.50 3.40 17.19
C TYR A 360 -1.01 3.17 18.61
N GLY A 361 -2.01 3.95 19.00
CA GLY A 361 -2.65 3.92 20.32
C GLY A 361 -3.99 4.65 20.31
N GLU A 362 -4.49 5.02 21.48
CA GLU A 362 -5.78 5.73 21.61
C GLU A 362 -5.80 7.11 20.92
N GLN A 363 -4.63 7.74 20.79
CA GLN A 363 -4.50 9.04 20.09
C GLN A 363 -4.31 8.89 18.56
N GLY A 364 -4.45 7.66 18.03
CA GLY A 364 -4.28 7.36 16.61
C GLY A 364 -2.87 6.88 16.28
N PHE A 365 -2.45 7.13 15.03
CA PHE A 365 -1.14 6.75 14.51
C PHE A 365 -0.17 7.92 14.64
N MET A 366 1.09 7.63 14.94
CA MET A 366 2.12 8.63 15.11
C MET A 366 3.48 8.13 14.63
N LYS A 367 4.18 8.97 13.89
CA LYS A 367 5.56 8.72 13.49
C LYS A 367 6.50 9.17 14.59
N VAL A 368 7.43 8.32 14.97
CA VAL A 368 8.45 8.55 15.99
C VAL A 368 9.84 8.31 15.41
N ARG A 369 10.81 9.13 15.78
CA ARG A 369 12.20 9.00 15.33
C ARG A 369 13.15 9.51 16.40
N SER A 370 14.33 8.91 16.53
CA SER A 370 15.34 9.45 17.45
C SER A 370 15.75 10.87 17.07
N ASP A 371 15.73 11.79 18.02
CA ASP A 371 16.47 13.05 17.94
C ASP A 371 17.97 12.84 18.24
N GLU A 372 18.73 13.93 18.35
CA GLU A 372 20.16 13.90 18.69
C GLU A 372 20.44 13.26 20.06
N SER A 373 19.46 13.23 20.96
CA SER A 373 19.54 12.58 22.27
C SER A 373 19.12 11.10 22.26
N GLY A 374 18.72 10.57 21.10
CA GLY A 374 18.20 9.21 20.97
C GLY A 374 16.75 9.06 21.43
N LYS A 375 16.03 10.16 21.63
CA LYS A 375 14.66 10.17 22.19
C LYS A 375 13.67 10.84 21.25
N PHE A 376 12.38 10.61 21.49
CA PHE A 376 11.29 11.31 20.82
C PHE A 376 10.17 11.57 21.83
N PRO A 377 9.61 12.80 21.91
CA PRO A 377 8.46 13.05 22.77
C PRO A 377 7.25 12.27 22.24
N LEU A 378 6.49 11.60 23.11
CA LEU A 378 5.28 10.86 22.73
C LEU A 378 4.19 11.11 23.78
N PRO A 379 2.92 11.33 23.39
CA PRO A 379 1.84 11.51 24.35
C PRO A 379 1.75 10.32 25.32
N ILE A 380 1.43 10.60 26.58
CA ILE A 380 1.21 9.54 27.57
C ILE A 380 0.14 8.55 27.09
N GLY A 381 0.30 7.29 27.44
CA GLY A 381 -0.63 6.23 27.06
C GLY A 381 0.07 4.94 26.63
N LYS A 382 -0.73 4.03 26.07
CA LYS A 382 -0.26 2.72 25.60
C LYS A 382 -0.11 2.73 24.08
N TRP A 383 1.09 2.41 23.63
CA TRP A 383 1.48 2.47 22.22
C TRP A 383 1.97 1.12 21.74
N LYS A 384 1.51 0.70 20.56
CA LYS A 384 2.02 -0.48 19.86
C LYS A 384 2.77 -0.05 18.61
N LEU A 385 3.74 -0.85 18.21
CA LEU A 385 4.45 -0.67 16.95
C LEU A 385 3.55 -1.11 15.78
N GLU A 386 3.50 -0.32 14.71
CA GLU A 386 2.95 -0.73 13.41
C GLU A 386 4.08 -1.23 12.50
N ALA A 387 5.06 -0.37 12.24
CA ALA A 387 6.18 -0.63 11.35
C ALA A 387 7.37 0.25 11.72
N TYR A 388 8.57 -0.13 11.28
CA TYR A 388 9.75 0.72 11.38
C TYR A 388 10.71 0.57 10.21
N THR A 389 11.63 1.51 10.14
CA THR A 389 12.90 1.43 9.41
C THR A 389 14.03 1.84 10.34
N ILE A 390 15.08 1.03 10.42
CA ILE A 390 16.36 1.41 11.04
C ILE A 390 17.32 1.69 9.89
N ASP A 391 17.75 2.95 9.76
CA ASP A 391 18.70 3.38 8.73
C ASP A 391 20.06 3.70 9.37
N ARG A 392 21.07 2.92 9.01
CA ARG A 392 22.46 3.06 9.45
C ARG A 392 23.38 3.47 8.30
N THR A 393 22.82 4.01 7.23
CA THR A 393 23.58 4.50 6.08
C THR A 393 24.59 5.55 6.53
N GLY A 394 25.86 5.33 6.21
CA GLY A 394 26.96 6.21 6.62
C GLY A 394 27.40 6.10 8.09
N MET A 395 26.68 5.34 8.93
CA MET A 395 27.06 5.12 10.34
C MET A 395 28.05 3.97 10.52
N LEU A 396 28.07 3.03 9.57
CA LEU A 396 29.08 2.00 9.53
C LEU A 396 30.28 2.52 8.74
N GLU A 397 31.37 2.82 9.45
CA GLU A 397 32.69 2.84 8.82
C GLU A 397 32.83 1.53 8.04
N PRO A 398 33.03 1.57 6.71
CA PRO A 398 33.17 0.36 5.94
C PRO A 398 34.34 -0.42 6.56
N LYS A 399 34.04 -1.53 7.24
CA LYS A 399 35.09 -2.44 7.67
C LYS A 399 35.90 -2.71 6.41
N LYS A 400 37.18 -2.33 6.43
CA LYS A 400 38.15 -2.51 5.33
C LYS A 400 38.32 -3.98 4.88
N ALA A 401 37.54 -4.90 5.43
CA ALA A 401 37.61 -6.32 5.20
C ALA A 401 36.65 -6.71 4.04
N GLU A 402 37.24 -7.38 3.04
CA GLU A 402 36.59 -8.25 2.05
C GLU A 402 35.87 -7.65 0.82
N LEU A 403 35.90 -6.33 0.58
CA LEU A 403 35.66 -5.78 -0.77
C LEU A 403 36.91 -5.85 -1.69
N ALA A 404 37.90 -6.66 -1.30
CA ALA A 404 39.16 -6.86 -2.02
C ALA A 404 39.11 -7.99 -3.06
N SER A 405 37.94 -8.62 -3.31
CA SER A 405 37.78 -9.46 -4.50
C SER A 405 37.55 -8.58 -5.72
N GLU A 406 38.62 -8.42 -6.51
CA GLU A 406 38.63 -7.98 -7.91
C GLU A 406 38.32 -6.50 -8.22
N ARG A 407 39.05 -5.57 -7.60
CA ARG A 407 39.26 -4.27 -8.27
C ARG A 407 40.20 -4.49 -9.46
N SER A 408 39.63 -4.62 -10.65
CA SER A 408 40.38 -4.60 -11.91
C SER A 408 41.27 -3.35 -11.98
N ILE A 409 42.53 -3.51 -12.41
CA ILE A 409 43.50 -2.43 -12.60
C ILE A 409 42.94 -1.33 -13.51
N LEU A 410 42.06 -1.68 -14.45
CA LEU A 410 41.34 -0.74 -15.30
C LEU A 410 40.39 0.18 -14.51
N GLY A 411 39.74 -0.30 -13.46
CA GLY A 411 38.85 0.49 -12.61
C GLY A 411 39.59 1.51 -11.72
N VAL A 412 40.85 1.22 -11.36
CA VAL A 412 41.70 2.16 -10.61
C VAL A 412 42.21 3.29 -11.52
N LEU A 413 42.52 2.98 -12.78
CA LEU A 413 43.03 3.98 -13.74
C LEU A 413 41.95 4.97 -14.21
N THR A 414 40.69 4.55 -14.34
CA THR A 414 39.57 5.46 -14.63
C THR A 414 39.24 6.40 -13.47
N GLU A 415 39.46 5.98 -12.23
CA GLU A 415 39.20 6.81 -11.03
C GLU A 415 40.25 7.92 -10.84
N VAL A 416 41.47 7.73 -11.37
CA VAL A 416 42.57 8.71 -11.29
C VAL A 416 42.54 9.75 -12.41
N LEU A 417 41.97 9.44 -13.58
CA LEU A 417 42.01 10.30 -14.77
C LEU A 417 40.65 10.88 -15.18
N GLY A 418 39.56 10.51 -14.51
CA GLY A 418 38.20 11.01 -14.79
C GLY A 418 37.92 12.41 -14.21
N PRO A 419 36.95 13.16 -14.78
CA PRO A 419 36.50 14.44 -14.23
C PRO A 419 36.07 14.25 -12.77
N THR A 420 36.44 15.23 -11.93
CA THR A 420 36.16 15.33 -10.48
C THR A 420 35.08 14.36 -10.01
N THR A 421 35.53 13.30 -9.33
CA THR A 421 34.70 12.28 -8.71
C THR A 421 33.73 12.95 -7.74
N GLU A 422 32.49 13.17 -8.18
CA GLU A 422 31.39 13.45 -7.25
C GLU A 422 31.42 12.34 -6.19
N ALA A 423 31.53 12.73 -4.92
CA ALA A 423 31.59 11.80 -3.81
C ALA A 423 30.39 10.85 -3.92
N ARG A 424 30.67 9.57 -4.22
CA ARG A 424 29.63 8.57 -4.44
C ARG A 424 28.78 8.51 -3.17
N ALA A 425 27.48 8.76 -3.30
CA ALA A 425 26.56 8.73 -2.17
C ALA A 425 26.75 7.43 -1.36
N PRO A 426 26.72 7.50 -0.02
CA PRO A 426 26.91 6.33 0.83
C PRO A 426 25.90 5.25 0.45
N ARG A 427 26.35 4.00 0.38
CA ARG A 427 25.47 2.89 0.04
C ARG A 427 24.53 2.59 1.20
N SER A 428 23.24 2.50 0.90
CA SER A 428 22.17 2.28 1.88
C SER A 428 22.45 1.08 2.79
N THR A 429 22.37 1.25 4.10
CA THR A 429 22.34 0.14 5.06
C THR A 429 21.12 0.31 5.95
N SER A 430 20.07 -0.43 5.66
CA SER A 430 18.78 -0.25 6.33
C SER A 430 18.01 -1.55 6.44
N VAL A 431 17.08 -1.58 7.38
CA VAL A 431 16.13 -2.68 7.57
C VAL A 431 14.77 -2.10 7.89
N SER A 432 13.75 -2.61 7.22
CA SER A 432 12.35 -2.28 7.48
C SER A 432 11.61 -3.53 7.94
N ALA A 433 10.70 -3.38 8.89
CA ALA A 433 9.90 -4.47 9.42
C ALA A 433 8.50 -4.00 9.81
N ASN A 434 7.56 -4.94 9.82
CA ASN A 434 6.20 -4.71 10.30
C ASN A 434 6.00 -5.49 11.60
N ALA A 435 5.35 -4.86 12.57
CA ALA A 435 4.96 -5.54 13.79
C ALA A 435 3.90 -6.62 13.52
N THR A 436 3.73 -7.49 14.51
CA THR A 436 2.68 -8.51 14.52
C THR A 436 1.67 -8.20 15.63
N MET A 437 0.53 -8.89 15.60
CA MET A 437 -0.49 -8.82 16.66
C MET A 437 0.06 -9.18 18.07
N LYS A 438 1.24 -9.82 18.13
CA LYS A 438 1.93 -10.20 19.37
C LYS A 438 2.70 -9.06 20.03
N TYR A 439 2.93 -7.95 19.32
CA TYR A 439 3.67 -6.82 19.87
C TYR A 439 2.95 -6.25 21.11
N ASN A 440 3.65 -6.26 22.24
CA ASN A 440 3.14 -5.75 23.50
C ASN A 440 3.10 -4.22 23.49
N ALA A 441 2.03 -3.64 24.02
CA ALA A 441 1.96 -2.19 24.14
C ALA A 441 3.01 -1.69 25.14
N VAL A 442 3.72 -0.62 24.77
CA VAL A 442 4.63 0.13 25.62
C VAL A 442 3.86 1.26 26.29
N GLU A 443 3.99 1.37 27.60
CA GLU A 443 3.36 2.44 28.39
C GLU A 443 4.31 3.65 28.47
N VAL A 444 3.82 4.81 28.02
CA VAL A 444 4.52 6.09 28.11
C VAL A 444 3.91 6.88 29.26
N LYS A 445 4.76 7.31 30.19
CA LYS A 445 4.39 8.10 31.36
C LYS A 445 4.99 9.50 31.27
N GLU A 446 4.35 10.45 31.93
CA GLU A 446 4.74 11.86 31.87
C GLU A 446 6.20 12.05 32.33
N GLY A 447 7.01 12.69 31.48
CA GLY A 447 8.42 12.96 31.75
C GLY A 447 9.36 11.74 31.74
N GLU A 448 8.84 10.52 31.74
CA GLU A 448 9.64 9.29 31.70
C GLU A 448 10.06 8.92 30.27
N THR A 449 11.13 8.13 30.12
CA THR A 449 11.53 7.55 28.83
C THR A 449 11.20 6.07 28.82
N ALA A 450 10.34 5.65 27.89
CA ALA A 450 10.02 4.25 27.65
C ALA A 450 10.83 3.70 26.46
N GLU A 451 11.31 2.47 26.58
CA GLU A 451 12.00 1.80 25.48
C GLU A 451 10.98 1.11 24.55
N LEU A 452 11.13 1.31 23.25
CA LEU A 452 10.43 0.55 22.21
C LEU A 452 11.32 -0.65 21.83
N PRO A 453 11.00 -1.88 22.24
CA PRO A 453 11.90 -3.02 22.09
C PRO A 453 11.76 -3.65 20.69
N PHE A 454 12.19 -2.98 19.63
CA PHE A 454 12.21 -3.55 18.28
C PHE A 454 13.59 -3.43 17.64
N GLY A 455 13.85 -4.22 16.62
CA GLY A 455 15.11 -4.26 15.88
C GLY A 455 15.89 -5.58 16.09
N PRO A 456 17.21 -5.56 15.82
CA PRO A 456 18.08 -6.70 16.03
C PRO A 456 18.25 -7.09 17.51
N PRO A 457 18.77 -8.30 17.81
CA PRO A 457 19.18 -9.33 16.84
C PRO A 457 18.00 -9.95 16.09
N TYR A 458 18.16 -10.10 14.78
CA TYR A 458 17.20 -10.81 13.94
C TYR A 458 17.47 -12.30 14.00
N ARG A 459 16.40 -13.09 14.12
CA ARG A 459 16.44 -14.55 14.07
C ARG A 459 15.70 -15.06 12.83
N PRO A 460 16.18 -16.13 12.17
CA PRO A 460 15.43 -16.80 11.13
C PRO A 460 14.20 -17.51 11.72
N ALA A 461 13.07 -17.44 11.03
CA ALA A 461 11.87 -18.22 11.31
C ALA A 461 11.40 -18.89 10.02
N VAL A 462 11.29 -20.22 10.04
CA VAL A 462 10.90 -21.01 8.87
C VAL A 462 9.45 -21.50 9.04
N ASP A 463 8.60 -21.17 8.07
CA ASP A 463 7.27 -21.74 7.90
C ASP A 463 7.35 -22.95 6.96
N VAL A 464 6.64 -24.02 7.30
CA VAL A 464 6.67 -25.29 6.57
C VAL A 464 5.28 -25.62 6.06
N GLN A 465 5.12 -25.61 4.74
CA GLN A 465 3.84 -25.84 4.08
C GLN A 465 3.87 -27.15 3.30
N TYR A 466 3.07 -28.12 3.75
CA TYR A 466 2.89 -29.39 3.07
C TYR A 466 1.81 -29.27 1.99
N ARG A 467 2.16 -29.57 0.74
CA ARG A 467 1.18 -29.59 -0.35
C ARG A 467 0.47 -30.93 -0.41
N GLN A 468 -0.80 -30.96 -0.01
CA GLN A 468 -1.61 -32.18 -0.02
C GLN A 468 -1.60 -32.87 -1.39
N GLY A 469 -1.46 -34.20 -1.38
CA GLY A 469 -1.44 -35.01 -2.61
C GLY A 469 -0.12 -34.95 -3.39
N THR A 470 0.87 -34.19 -2.93
CA THR A 470 2.22 -34.17 -3.48
C THR A 470 3.22 -34.55 -2.39
N ASN A 471 4.28 -35.28 -2.71
CA ASN A 471 5.41 -35.50 -1.78
C ASN A 471 6.33 -34.27 -1.74
N THR A 472 5.75 -33.06 -1.73
CA THR A 472 6.50 -31.80 -1.77
C THR A 472 6.18 -30.95 -0.55
N VAL A 473 7.23 -30.32 -0.01
CA VAL A 473 7.15 -29.34 1.07
C VAL A 473 7.68 -28.02 0.55
N SER A 474 7.03 -26.92 0.92
CA SER A 474 7.50 -25.56 0.65
C SER A 474 7.96 -24.94 1.96
N LEU A 475 9.13 -24.32 1.93
CA LEU A 475 9.72 -23.62 3.07
C LEU A 475 9.67 -22.11 2.81
N GLY A 476 9.07 -21.36 3.72
CA GLY A 476 9.13 -19.90 3.73
C GLY A 476 10.06 -19.43 4.84
N LEU A 477 11.01 -18.55 4.54
CA LEU A 477 11.87 -17.94 5.57
C LEU A 477 11.47 -16.49 5.80
N ALA A 478 11.34 -16.13 7.07
CA ALA A 478 11.24 -14.76 7.54
C ALA A 478 12.41 -14.44 8.48
N LEU A 479 12.86 -13.18 8.47
CA LEU A 479 13.70 -12.64 9.54
C LEU A 479 12.79 -11.94 10.55
N VAL A 480 12.94 -12.32 11.82
CA VAL A 480 12.09 -11.87 12.91
C VAL A 480 12.92 -11.11 13.94
N GLY A 481 12.50 -9.92 14.34
CA GLY A 481 13.21 -9.11 15.34
C GLY A 481 12.87 -9.48 16.77
N VAL A 482 13.38 -8.69 17.73
CA VAL A 482 13.30 -9.00 19.17
C VAL A 482 11.89 -8.94 19.76
N ALA A 483 10.94 -8.27 19.10
CA ALA A 483 9.53 -8.20 19.51
C ALA A 483 8.59 -8.86 18.50
N ASP A 484 9.06 -9.91 17.82
CA ASP A 484 8.31 -10.69 16.85
C ASP A 484 7.80 -9.86 15.64
N GLU A 485 8.43 -8.73 15.34
CA GLU A 485 8.24 -8.06 14.05
C GLU A 485 8.84 -8.87 12.91
N ILE A 486 8.32 -8.70 11.70
CA ILE A 486 8.78 -9.41 10.51
C ILE A 486 9.43 -8.44 9.54
N CYS A 487 10.71 -8.67 9.24
CA CYS A 487 11.46 -7.89 8.26
C CYS A 487 10.79 -7.98 6.89
N SER A 488 10.50 -6.82 6.30
CA SER A 488 9.96 -6.68 4.95
C SER A 488 11.04 -6.33 3.93
N ASN A 489 12.13 -5.70 4.37
CA ASN A 489 13.26 -5.35 3.51
C ASN A 489 14.54 -5.23 4.35
N MET A 490 15.67 -5.59 3.75
CA MET A 490 16.99 -5.42 4.36
C MET A 490 18.03 -5.15 3.28
N GLN A 491 18.85 -4.11 3.50
CA GLN A 491 19.98 -3.75 2.68
C GLN A 491 21.23 -3.57 3.56
N ILE A 492 22.35 -4.10 3.10
CA ILE A 492 23.67 -3.95 3.71
C ILE A 492 24.59 -3.38 2.64
N ALA A 493 25.08 -2.16 2.84
CA ALA A 493 25.94 -1.46 1.88
C ALA A 493 25.39 -1.47 0.43
N GLY A 494 24.08 -1.24 0.30
CA GLY A 494 23.33 -1.12 -0.95
C GLY A 494 22.99 -2.44 -1.62
N GLN A 495 23.27 -3.57 -0.97
CA GLN A 495 22.99 -4.91 -1.47
C GLN A 495 22.03 -5.63 -0.54
N ARG A 496 21.21 -6.53 -1.11
CA ARG A 496 20.50 -7.51 -0.27
C ARG A 496 21.55 -8.43 0.39
N PRO A 497 21.31 -8.95 1.60
CA PRO A 497 22.16 -9.98 2.18
C PRO A 497 22.32 -11.19 1.24
N GLY A 498 23.29 -12.06 1.52
CA GLY A 498 23.40 -13.34 0.81
C GLY A 498 22.17 -14.22 1.09
N LYS A 499 21.82 -15.09 0.13
CA LYS A 499 20.75 -16.07 0.29
C LYS A 499 21.02 -16.95 1.52
N PRO A 500 20.07 -17.05 2.46
CA PRO A 500 20.23 -17.97 3.58
C PRO A 500 20.20 -19.42 3.09
N SER A 501 21.07 -20.26 3.64
CA SER A 501 21.05 -21.70 3.38
C SER A 501 20.21 -22.45 4.42
N PHE A 502 19.73 -23.63 4.06
CA PHE A 502 19.04 -24.54 4.99
C PHE A 502 19.53 -25.97 4.86
N THR A 503 19.35 -26.73 5.93
CA THR A 503 19.56 -28.18 5.98
C THR A 503 18.36 -28.80 6.70
N ILE A 504 17.76 -29.81 6.09
CA ILE A 504 16.71 -30.63 6.69
C ILE A 504 17.37 -31.91 7.17
N THR A 505 17.26 -32.21 8.47
CA THR A 505 17.82 -33.43 9.05
C THR A 505 16.72 -34.32 9.62
N THR A 506 16.98 -35.61 9.65
CA THR A 506 16.22 -36.57 10.46
C THR A 506 16.47 -36.34 11.96
N SER A 507 15.68 -37.00 12.82
CA SER A 507 15.83 -36.90 14.28
C SER A 507 17.16 -37.45 14.81
N ASP A 508 17.81 -38.36 14.08
CA ASP A 508 19.16 -38.88 14.36
C ASP A 508 20.29 -38.05 13.73
N GLY A 509 19.95 -36.93 13.08
CA GLY A 509 20.92 -35.94 12.57
C GLY A 509 21.42 -36.18 11.15
N ASN A 510 20.88 -37.16 10.43
CA ASN A 510 21.26 -37.39 9.03
C ASN A 510 20.62 -36.34 8.12
N THR A 511 21.40 -35.77 7.20
CA THR A 511 20.90 -34.81 6.21
C THR A 511 19.97 -35.50 5.22
N VAL A 512 18.75 -34.97 5.10
CA VAL A 512 17.72 -35.38 4.14
C VAL A 512 17.77 -34.50 2.90
N ALA A 513 17.96 -33.19 3.10
CA ALA A 513 18.05 -32.21 2.03
C ALA A 513 18.83 -30.98 2.48
N GLU A 514 19.41 -30.26 1.53
CA GLU A 514 20.05 -28.97 1.72
C GLU A 514 19.74 -28.05 0.53
N GLY A 515 19.83 -26.74 0.74
CA GLY A 515 19.58 -25.77 -0.30
C GLY A 515 19.69 -24.34 0.18
N GLU A 516 19.26 -23.43 -0.68
CA GLU A 516 19.22 -21.99 -0.40
C GLU A 516 17.78 -21.48 -0.54
N PHE A 517 17.43 -20.48 0.28
CA PHE A 517 16.21 -19.73 0.08
C PHE A 517 16.37 -18.73 -1.07
N GLU A 518 15.33 -18.61 -1.87
CA GLU A 518 15.23 -17.55 -2.87
C GLU A 518 14.60 -16.30 -2.27
N TYR A 519 15.06 -15.12 -2.70
CA TYR A 519 14.37 -13.89 -2.39
C TYR A 519 13.06 -13.83 -3.18
N GLY A 520 11.94 -13.82 -2.47
CA GLY A 520 10.59 -13.64 -3.01
C GLY A 520 10.20 -12.18 -3.16
#